data_AF-A0A2H0C3H7-F1
#
_entry.id   AF-A0A2H0C3H7-F1
#
_cell.length_a   1.000
_cell.length_b   1.000
_cell.length_c   1.000
_cell.angle_alpha   90.00
_cell.angle_beta   90.00
_cell.angle_gamma   90.00
#
_symmetry.space_group_name_H-M   'P 1'
#
loop_
_entity.id
_entity.type
_entity.pdbx_description
1 polymer ?
#
loop_
_entity_poly.entity_id
_entity_poly.type
_entity_poly.pdbx_seq_one_letter_code
_entity_poly.pdbx_strand_id
1 'polypeptide(L)'
;MISKSQKKHSYKLNTKLLLLICLFFFITIFFYLNKINFRDRIYPNIYIDGEPIGGLFQSLSYQQLIKKERYLSKTTITFIYQNAPMATLSGQQINIHRNIKNLISESYKIGRHPNLFIRIYQQLITLMKLKKYSFISKIEYNVKPLQELIDIAQQRYEYPSINALFKFKDGRVINFSPEKNGLQIDKIRFWREIEKIISNLKQDELNQVVVLHTIVIQPEITLKQINKFGIRELIAEGKSNYTHSIPERIYNLSLAAYKFDGVLIPTNKIFSFNDTVGDISSLTGYKPAYIIKQGKTVLGDGGGVCQVSTTLFRAALNAGLPINERHAHAYRVSYYENDGQPGFDATVFAPTVDLKFTNNTPAYILIQVENDKDNNLLTFKFYGQKDDRHVIISPVSIYNIQPPLPSENQNDPILKKGIVKQIDFPAWGAKTVFNYQVVAKKDISQNVKFYSNYQPWRAVFLVGQAD
;
A
#
# COMPACT_ATOMS: atom_id res chain seq x y z
N MET A 1 -69.95 88.98 -8.59
CA MET A 1 -70.46 87.89 -7.74
C MET A 1 -70.58 86.62 -8.57
N ILE A 2 -69.60 85.69 -8.51
CA ILE A 2 -69.79 84.27 -8.85
C ILE A 2 -68.91 83.47 -7.87
N SER A 3 -69.53 82.46 -7.26
CA SER A 3 -69.15 81.79 -6.02
C SER A 3 -68.02 80.75 -6.15
N LYS A 4 -67.19 80.68 -5.10
CA LYS A 4 -66.25 79.59 -4.83
C LYS A 4 -66.96 78.23 -4.79
N SER A 5 -66.41 77.25 -5.49
CA SER A 5 -66.62 75.81 -5.24
C SER A 5 -65.27 75.18 -4.91
N GLN A 6 -64.91 75.18 -3.63
CA GLN A 6 -63.78 74.39 -3.13
C GLN A 6 -64.27 72.95 -2.89
N LYS A 7 -64.00 72.05 -3.85
CA LYS A 7 -64.10 70.61 -3.64
C LYS A 7 -63.01 70.17 -2.64
N LYS A 8 -63.39 69.90 -1.39
CA LYS A 8 -62.58 69.10 -0.46
C LYS A 8 -62.53 67.65 -0.97
N HIS A 9 -61.42 67.25 -1.57
CA HIS A 9 -61.11 65.82 -1.71
C HIS A 9 -60.70 65.28 -0.35
N SER A 10 -61.65 64.68 0.39
CA SER A 10 -61.31 63.86 1.54
C SER A 10 -60.78 62.52 1.04
N TYR A 11 -59.50 62.26 1.29
CA TYR A 11 -58.92 60.93 1.12
C TYR A 11 -59.52 60.03 2.21
N LYS A 12 -60.69 59.42 1.95
CA LYS A 12 -61.18 58.31 2.78
C LYS A 12 -60.26 57.12 2.54
N LEU A 13 -59.28 56.94 3.43
CA LEU A 13 -58.45 55.75 3.46
C LEU A 13 -59.38 54.54 3.60
N ASN A 14 -59.38 53.66 2.60
CA ASN A 14 -60.25 52.49 2.57
C ASN A 14 -59.95 51.63 3.81
N THR A 15 -60.94 51.36 4.65
CA THR A 15 -60.76 50.58 5.90
C THR A 15 -60.12 49.21 5.64
N LYS A 16 -60.37 48.60 4.47
CA LYS A 16 -59.68 47.38 4.02
C LYS A 16 -58.18 47.58 3.78
N LEU A 17 -57.79 48.72 3.21
CA LEU A 17 -56.39 49.08 2.97
C LEU A 17 -55.65 49.34 4.29
N LEU A 18 -56.30 50.01 5.25
CA LEU A 18 -55.73 50.21 6.59
C LEU A 18 -55.52 48.87 7.32
N LEU A 19 -56.50 47.94 7.25
CA LEU A 19 -56.37 46.59 7.80
C LEU A 19 -55.22 45.80 7.17
N LEU A 20 -55.04 45.88 5.84
CA LEU A 20 -53.92 45.25 5.13
C LEU A 20 -52.56 45.81 5.57
N ILE A 21 -52.46 47.14 5.76
CA ILE A 21 -51.23 47.79 6.24
C ILE A 21 -50.93 47.38 7.68
N CYS A 22 -51.93 47.37 8.57
CA CYS A 22 -51.77 46.92 9.95
C CYS A 22 -51.35 45.44 10.00
N LEU A 23 -51.93 44.57 9.18
CA LEU A 23 -51.55 43.17 9.07
C LEU A 23 -50.11 43.00 8.58
N PHE A 24 -49.69 43.79 7.59
CA PHE A 24 -48.30 43.79 7.11
C PHE A 24 -47.31 44.25 8.18
N PHE A 25 -47.63 45.31 8.94
CA PHE A 25 -46.81 45.75 10.07
C PHE A 25 -46.75 44.69 11.18
N PHE A 26 -47.87 44.05 11.49
CA PHE A 26 -47.90 42.97 12.48
C PHE A 26 -47.03 41.78 12.05
N ILE A 27 -47.11 41.38 10.77
CA ILE A 27 -46.30 40.30 10.20
C ILE A 27 -44.81 40.66 10.23
N THR A 28 -44.44 41.89 9.84
CA THR A 28 -43.04 42.34 9.84
C THR A 28 -42.47 42.45 11.25
N ILE A 29 -43.23 42.99 12.21
CA ILE A 29 -42.86 43.02 13.63
C ILE A 29 -42.71 41.61 14.19
N PHE A 30 -43.64 40.70 13.87
CA PHE A 30 -43.57 39.30 14.29
C PHE A 30 -42.29 38.63 13.79
N PHE A 31 -41.94 38.78 12.50
CA PHE A 31 -40.70 38.24 11.96
C PHE A 31 -39.44 38.90 12.56
N TYR A 32 -39.49 40.20 12.84
CA TYR A 32 -38.39 40.92 13.47
C TYR A 32 -38.14 40.44 14.91
N LEU A 33 -39.20 40.32 15.72
CA LEU A 33 -39.14 39.80 17.09
C LEU A 33 -38.65 38.35 17.10
N ASN A 34 -39.12 37.51 16.18
CA ASN A 34 -38.64 36.14 16.04
C ASN A 34 -37.17 36.06 15.65
N LYS A 35 -36.71 36.94 14.75
CA LYS A 35 -35.29 37.02 14.38
C LYS A 35 -34.41 37.36 15.59
N ILE A 36 -34.87 38.22 16.50
CA ILE A 36 -34.17 38.54 17.75
C ILE A 36 -34.21 37.37 18.72
N ASN A 37 -35.41 36.83 18.99
CA ASN A 37 -35.61 35.79 19.99
C ASN A 37 -34.87 34.49 19.63
N PHE A 38 -34.83 34.16 18.34
CA PHE A 38 -34.12 33.01 17.79
C PHE A 38 -32.81 33.40 17.12
N ARG A 39 -32.12 34.46 17.54
CA ARG A 39 -30.80 34.76 16.97
C ARG A 39 -29.82 33.60 17.19
N ASP A 40 -29.68 33.14 18.43
CA ASP A 40 -28.70 32.10 18.81
C ASP A 40 -29.37 30.79 19.28
N ARG A 41 -30.70 30.68 19.12
CA ARG A 41 -31.49 29.52 19.52
C ARG A 41 -32.01 28.73 18.33
N ILE A 42 -32.09 27.41 18.48
CA ILE A 42 -32.68 26.52 17.48
C ILE A 42 -34.20 26.77 17.45
N TYR A 43 -34.83 26.74 16.26
CA TYR A 43 -36.28 26.93 16.17
C TYR A 43 -37.03 25.78 16.89
N PRO A 44 -38.27 25.99 17.37
CA PRO A 44 -39.01 24.97 18.12
C PRO A 44 -39.34 23.72 17.28
N ASN A 45 -39.78 22.65 17.94
CA ASN A 45 -40.24 21.40 17.31
C ASN A 45 -39.17 20.63 16.50
N ILE A 46 -37.90 20.78 16.89
CA ILE A 46 -36.75 20.08 16.33
C ILE A 46 -36.17 19.12 17.39
N TYR A 47 -35.85 17.90 16.96
CA TYR A 47 -35.42 16.80 17.81
C TYR A 47 -34.19 16.08 17.24
N ILE A 48 -33.28 15.65 18.12
CA ILE A 48 -32.16 14.74 17.79
C ILE A 48 -32.30 13.51 18.67
N ASP A 49 -32.33 12.31 18.09
CA ASP A 49 -32.53 11.03 18.81
C ASP A 49 -33.76 11.03 19.73
N GLY A 50 -34.82 11.72 19.30
CA GLY A 50 -36.05 11.89 20.09
C GLY A 50 -35.99 12.97 21.17
N GLU A 51 -34.83 13.57 21.43
CA GLU A 51 -34.65 14.63 22.42
C GLU A 51 -35.01 16.01 21.85
N PRO A 52 -35.86 16.80 22.54
CA PRO A 52 -36.20 18.14 22.09
C PRO A 52 -34.99 19.07 22.27
N ILE A 53 -34.55 19.68 21.16
CA ILE A 53 -33.48 20.70 21.14
C ILE A 53 -34.00 22.09 20.70
N GLY A 54 -35.23 22.14 20.17
CA GLY A 54 -35.84 23.40 19.75
C GLY A 54 -36.05 24.37 20.91
N GLY A 55 -35.71 25.64 20.70
CA GLY A 55 -35.74 26.72 21.69
C GLY A 55 -34.46 26.87 22.53
N LEU A 56 -33.55 25.91 22.47
CA LEU A 56 -32.27 25.95 23.18
C LEU A 56 -31.19 26.65 22.37
N PHE A 57 -30.18 27.18 23.06
CA PHE A 57 -28.92 27.58 22.43
C PHE A 57 -28.19 26.35 21.87
N GLN A 58 -27.40 26.52 20.81
CA GLN A 58 -26.60 25.43 20.23
C GLN A 58 -25.67 24.79 21.26
N SER A 59 -25.03 25.60 22.12
CA SER A 59 -24.15 25.14 23.19
C SER A 59 -24.87 24.30 24.24
N LEU A 60 -26.07 24.73 24.67
CA LEU A 60 -26.87 24.02 25.65
C LEU A 60 -27.40 22.69 25.09
N SER A 61 -27.82 22.70 23.81
CA SER A 61 -28.24 21.49 23.08
C SER A 61 -27.10 20.47 23.02
N TYR A 62 -25.88 20.92 22.73
CA TYR A 62 -24.68 20.09 22.69
C TYR A 62 -24.37 19.48 24.06
N GLN A 63 -24.39 20.29 25.12
CA GLN A 63 -24.16 19.81 26.48
C GLN A 63 -25.21 18.78 26.93
N GLN A 64 -26.49 18.99 26.60
CA GLN A 64 -27.57 18.07 26.91
C GLN A 64 -27.37 16.70 26.25
N LEU A 65 -27.05 16.69 24.95
CA LEU A 65 -26.88 15.46 24.19
C LEU A 65 -25.60 14.71 24.57
N ILE A 66 -24.46 15.40 24.76
CA ILE A 66 -23.20 14.75 25.18
C ILE A 66 -23.30 14.09 26.56
N LYS A 67 -24.09 14.65 27.48
CA LYS A 67 -24.30 14.02 28.79
C LYS A 67 -24.86 12.60 28.64
N LYS A 68 -25.69 12.36 27.63
CA LYS A 68 -26.26 11.05 27.29
C LYS A 68 -25.28 10.14 26.55
N GLU A 69 -24.21 10.67 25.97
CA GLU A 69 -23.17 9.89 25.27
C GLU A 69 -22.02 9.40 26.17
N ARG A 70 -21.98 9.80 27.44
CA ARG A 70 -20.87 9.44 28.35
C ARG A 70 -20.62 7.93 28.48
N TYR A 71 -21.60 7.09 28.13
CA TYR A 71 -21.41 5.64 28.08
C TYR A 71 -20.49 5.20 26.94
N LEU A 72 -20.49 5.90 25.79
CA LEU A 72 -19.65 5.57 24.64
C LEU A 72 -18.17 5.68 24.99
N SER A 73 -17.75 6.75 25.66
CA SER A 73 -16.37 6.90 26.12
C SER A 73 -15.94 5.86 27.16
N LYS A 74 -16.90 5.34 27.95
CA LYS A 74 -16.69 4.31 28.97
C LYS A 74 -16.78 2.89 28.43
N THR A 75 -17.30 2.71 27.22
CA THR A 75 -17.44 1.41 26.61
C THR A 75 -16.05 0.82 26.41
N THR A 76 -15.88 -0.45 26.70
CA THR A 76 -14.64 -1.19 26.46
C THR A 76 -14.91 -2.30 25.44
N ILE A 77 -13.95 -2.51 24.55
CA ILE A 77 -13.96 -3.59 23.57
C ILE A 77 -12.75 -4.46 23.85
N THR A 78 -12.99 -5.67 24.36
CA THR A 78 -11.97 -6.66 24.63
C THR A 78 -11.81 -7.58 23.43
N PHE A 79 -10.58 -7.69 22.94
CA PHE A 79 -10.20 -8.50 21.81
C PHE A 79 -9.61 -9.81 22.30
N ILE A 80 -10.20 -10.93 21.90
CA ILE A 80 -9.82 -12.28 22.34
C ILE A 80 -9.32 -13.07 21.13
N TYR A 81 -8.22 -13.78 21.32
CA TYR A 81 -7.70 -14.76 20.36
C TYR A 81 -7.46 -16.09 21.07
N GLN A 82 -7.99 -17.20 20.54
CA GLN A 82 -7.86 -18.55 21.12
C GLN A 82 -8.18 -18.61 22.63
N ASN A 83 -9.28 -17.97 23.04
CA ASN A 83 -9.72 -17.85 24.45
C ASN A 83 -8.79 -17.07 25.39
N ALA A 84 -7.77 -16.38 24.87
CA ALA A 84 -6.91 -15.48 25.64
C ALA A 84 -7.19 -14.00 25.28
N PRO A 85 -7.30 -13.11 26.27
CA PRO A 85 -7.43 -11.67 26.02
C PRO A 85 -6.12 -11.14 25.42
N MET A 86 -6.21 -10.50 24.26
CA MET A 86 -5.08 -9.89 23.57
C MET A 86 -4.91 -8.42 23.95
N ALA A 87 -6.00 -7.66 23.90
CA ALA A 87 -6.02 -6.24 24.18
C ALA A 87 -7.43 -5.80 24.59
N THR A 88 -7.53 -4.68 25.30
CA THR A 88 -8.80 -4.01 25.57
C THR A 88 -8.65 -2.55 25.19
N LEU A 89 -9.54 -2.05 24.34
CA LEU A 89 -9.59 -0.65 23.95
C LEU A 89 -10.83 0.01 24.55
N SER A 90 -10.65 1.20 25.12
CA SER A 90 -11.77 2.02 25.55
C SER A 90 -12.33 2.85 24.39
N GLY A 91 -13.60 3.23 24.49
CA GLY A 91 -14.24 4.13 23.54
C GLY A 91 -13.56 5.49 23.49
N GLN A 92 -12.87 5.92 24.55
CA GLN A 92 -12.00 7.09 24.52
C GLN A 92 -10.78 6.89 23.61
N GLN A 93 -10.12 5.75 23.65
CA GLN A 93 -8.96 5.45 22.79
C GLN A 93 -9.35 5.36 21.31
N ILE A 94 -10.53 4.79 21.02
CA ILE A 94 -11.08 4.69 19.66
C ILE A 94 -11.83 6.00 19.28
N ASN A 95 -11.93 6.96 20.18
CA ASN A 95 -12.69 8.21 19.97
C ASN A 95 -14.13 7.96 19.46
N ILE A 96 -14.87 7.07 20.12
CA ILE A 96 -16.27 6.77 19.80
C ILE A 96 -17.15 7.91 20.28
N HIS A 97 -17.85 8.55 19.35
CA HIS A 97 -18.77 9.67 19.60
C HIS A 97 -19.89 9.66 18.57
N ARG A 98 -21.00 10.39 18.79
CA ARG A 98 -21.98 10.60 17.70
C ARG A 98 -21.73 11.94 17.04
N ASN A 99 -22.21 12.07 15.82
CA ASN A 99 -22.07 13.28 15.00
C ASN A 99 -22.99 14.45 15.44
N ILE A 100 -23.19 14.64 16.75
CA ILE A 100 -24.09 15.65 17.34
C ILE A 100 -23.77 17.05 16.82
N LYS A 101 -22.49 17.45 16.81
CA LYS A 101 -22.09 18.82 16.45
C LYS A 101 -22.58 19.20 15.06
N ASN A 102 -22.45 18.27 14.11
CA ASN A 102 -22.94 18.45 12.75
C ASN A 102 -24.47 18.52 12.71
N LEU A 103 -25.16 17.62 13.42
CA LEU A 103 -26.63 17.61 13.48
C LEU A 103 -27.22 18.87 14.12
N ILE A 104 -26.57 19.44 15.15
CA ILE A 104 -26.98 20.71 15.75
C ILE A 104 -26.81 21.85 14.74
N SER A 105 -25.70 21.88 14.00
CA SER A 105 -25.48 22.87 12.95
C SER A 105 -26.53 22.79 11.85
N GLU A 106 -26.86 21.58 11.38
CA GLU A 106 -27.94 21.36 10.40
C GLU A 106 -29.31 21.74 10.96
N SER A 107 -29.61 21.39 12.20
CA SER A 107 -30.84 21.76 12.89
C SER A 107 -30.99 23.28 13.01
N TYR A 108 -29.88 23.99 13.28
CA TYR A 108 -29.88 25.44 13.37
C TYR A 108 -30.15 26.12 12.01
N LYS A 109 -29.90 25.46 10.87
CA LYS A 109 -30.24 26.02 9.55
C LYS A 109 -31.75 26.06 9.27
N ILE A 110 -32.55 25.25 9.96
CA ILE A 110 -34.02 25.27 9.84
C ILE A 110 -34.54 26.63 10.29
N GLY A 111 -35.36 27.26 9.43
CA GLY A 111 -35.84 28.63 9.66
C GLY A 111 -34.81 29.72 9.34
N ARG A 112 -33.67 29.35 8.72
CA ARG A 112 -32.59 30.27 8.29
C ARG A 112 -32.16 30.04 6.83
N HIS A 113 -33.02 29.44 6.02
CA HIS A 113 -32.74 29.17 4.62
C HIS A 113 -32.47 30.48 3.82
N PRO A 114 -31.57 30.49 2.83
CA PRO A 114 -31.30 31.68 2.00
C PRO A 114 -32.54 32.20 1.25
N ASN A 115 -33.37 31.29 0.74
CA ASN A 115 -34.64 31.62 0.11
C ASN A 115 -35.67 32.12 1.13
N LEU A 116 -36.19 33.32 0.93
CA LEU A 116 -37.14 34.01 1.81
C LEU A 116 -38.42 33.21 2.07
N PHE A 117 -39.01 32.60 1.03
CA PHE A 117 -40.27 31.86 1.13
C PHE A 117 -40.09 30.58 1.96
N ILE A 118 -39.03 29.82 1.68
CA ILE A 118 -38.70 28.60 2.43
C ILE A 118 -38.43 28.94 3.90
N ARG A 119 -37.68 30.02 4.14
CA ARG A 119 -37.36 30.49 5.48
C ARG A 119 -38.63 30.84 6.27
N ILE A 120 -39.49 31.68 5.70
CA ILE A 120 -40.77 32.09 6.32
C ILE A 120 -41.64 30.87 6.62
N TYR A 121 -41.80 29.97 5.64
CA TYR A 121 -42.56 28.74 5.81
C TYR A 121 -42.00 27.87 6.95
N GLN A 122 -40.69 27.63 6.99
CA GLN A 122 -40.03 26.86 8.05
C GLN A 122 -40.19 27.51 9.43
N GLN A 123 -40.09 28.84 9.53
CA GLN A 123 -40.30 29.56 10.78
C GLN A 123 -41.75 29.38 11.27
N LEU A 124 -42.73 29.54 10.38
CA LEU A 124 -44.14 29.40 10.73
C LEU A 124 -44.50 27.99 11.20
N ILE A 125 -44.12 26.95 10.45
CA ILE A 125 -44.46 25.57 10.81
C ILE A 125 -43.76 25.08 12.08
N THR A 126 -42.56 25.59 12.39
CA THR A 126 -41.83 25.23 13.62
C THR A 126 -42.41 25.96 14.83
N LEU A 127 -42.71 27.25 14.71
CA LEU A 127 -43.35 28.06 15.76
C LEU A 127 -44.76 27.56 16.09
N MET A 128 -45.56 27.26 15.08
CA MET A 128 -46.91 26.71 15.27
C MET A 128 -46.92 25.20 15.57
N LYS A 129 -45.75 24.57 15.68
CA LYS A 129 -45.59 23.12 15.95
C LYS A 129 -46.32 22.20 14.96
N LEU A 130 -46.54 22.66 13.72
CA LEU A 130 -47.27 21.92 12.68
C LEU A 130 -46.45 20.79 12.04
N LYS A 131 -45.12 20.89 12.07
CA LYS A 131 -44.21 19.86 11.53
C LYS A 131 -43.08 19.56 12.50
N LYS A 132 -42.91 18.28 12.84
CA LYS A 132 -41.79 17.77 13.64
C LYS A 132 -40.58 17.51 12.73
N TYR A 133 -39.43 18.07 13.09
CA TYR A 133 -38.15 17.72 12.48
C TYR A 133 -37.40 16.78 13.42
N SER A 134 -36.96 15.63 12.93
CA SER A 134 -36.26 14.63 13.73
C SER A 134 -35.04 14.13 12.99
N PHE A 135 -33.91 14.14 13.68
CA PHE A 135 -32.63 13.64 13.17
C PHE A 135 -32.18 12.45 14.01
N ILE A 136 -31.51 11.51 13.37
CA ILE A 136 -30.92 10.34 14.01
C ILE A 136 -29.41 10.51 13.94
N SER A 137 -28.75 10.49 15.07
CA SER A 137 -27.30 10.57 15.13
C SER A 137 -26.65 9.25 14.74
N LYS A 138 -25.47 9.36 14.13
CA LYS A 138 -24.63 8.22 13.74
C LYS A 138 -23.41 8.19 14.63
N ILE A 139 -22.97 6.99 15.00
CA ILE A 139 -21.74 6.79 15.73
C ILE A 139 -20.57 6.88 14.75
N GLU A 140 -19.57 7.67 15.12
CA GLU A 140 -18.30 7.86 14.42
C GLU A 140 -17.16 7.45 15.36
N TYR A 141 -16.08 6.92 14.78
CA TYR A 141 -14.93 6.43 15.54
C TYR A 141 -13.64 6.47 14.71
N ASN A 142 -12.51 6.45 15.41
CA ASN A 142 -11.18 6.41 14.81
C ASN A 142 -10.76 4.96 14.52
N VAL A 143 -10.46 4.66 13.26
CA VAL A 143 -10.04 3.32 12.81
C VAL A 143 -8.58 3.01 13.17
N LYS A 144 -7.73 4.02 13.40
CA LYS A 144 -6.28 3.84 13.55
C LYS A 144 -5.89 2.90 14.71
N PRO A 145 -6.44 3.03 15.94
CA PRO A 145 -6.11 2.10 17.03
C PRO A 145 -6.51 0.65 16.74
N LEU A 146 -7.59 0.46 15.96
CA LEU A 146 -8.05 -0.88 15.55
C LEU A 146 -7.14 -1.48 14.48
N GLN A 147 -6.63 -0.66 13.55
CA GLN A 147 -5.64 -1.07 12.56
C GLN A 147 -4.34 -1.51 13.24
N GLU A 148 -3.80 -0.69 14.14
CA GLU A 148 -2.57 -1.02 14.90
C GLU A 148 -2.73 -2.35 15.68
N LEU A 149 -3.92 -2.60 16.23
CA LEU A 149 -4.24 -3.85 16.91
C LEU A 149 -4.25 -5.05 15.96
N ILE A 150 -4.82 -4.92 14.75
CA ILE A 150 -4.74 -5.97 13.73
C ILE A 150 -3.27 -6.21 13.38
N ASP A 151 -2.49 -5.16 13.13
CA ASP A 151 -1.09 -5.30 12.72
C ASP A 151 -0.26 -6.04 13.78
N ILE A 152 -0.48 -5.76 15.06
CA ILE A 152 0.13 -6.51 16.17
C ILE A 152 -0.32 -7.97 16.16
N ALA A 153 -1.62 -8.24 15.97
CA ALA A 153 -2.13 -9.61 15.88
C ALA A 153 -1.52 -10.36 14.70
N GLN A 154 -1.32 -9.70 13.57
CA GLN A 154 -0.69 -10.30 12.40
C GLN A 154 0.75 -10.69 12.69
N GLN A 155 1.54 -9.77 13.22
CA GLN A 155 2.94 -10.01 13.56
C GLN A 155 3.11 -11.15 14.58
N ARG A 156 2.15 -11.32 15.49
CA ARG A 156 2.23 -12.30 16.57
C ARG A 156 1.70 -13.68 16.20
N TYR A 157 0.65 -13.76 15.39
CA TYR A 157 -0.10 -15.00 15.18
C TYR A 157 -0.07 -15.51 13.74
N GLU A 158 0.29 -14.68 12.76
CA GLU A 158 0.38 -15.14 11.37
C GLU A 158 1.72 -15.80 11.10
N TYR A 159 1.67 -16.84 10.27
CA TYR A 159 2.84 -17.44 9.68
C TYR A 159 2.49 -17.94 8.29
N PRO A 160 3.41 -17.80 7.31
CA PRO A 160 3.15 -18.20 5.94
C PRO A 160 2.96 -19.72 5.86
N SER A 161 2.23 -20.17 4.84
CA SER A 161 2.23 -21.58 4.46
C SER A 161 3.62 -21.95 3.93
N ILE A 162 4.07 -23.16 4.25
CA ILE A 162 5.35 -23.69 3.77
C ILE A 162 5.04 -24.75 2.73
N ASN A 163 5.49 -24.50 1.49
CA ASN A 163 5.38 -25.46 0.40
C ASN A 163 6.12 -26.76 0.71
N ALA A 164 5.61 -27.88 0.20
CA ALA A 164 6.39 -29.11 0.19
C ALA A 164 7.62 -28.90 -0.70
N LEU A 165 8.79 -29.22 -0.16
CA LEU A 165 10.08 -29.03 -0.84
C LEU A 165 10.82 -30.35 -0.94
N PHE A 166 11.58 -30.51 -2.00
CA PHE A 166 12.51 -31.61 -2.12
C PHE A 166 13.75 -31.32 -1.25
N LYS A 167 14.16 -32.32 -0.47
CA LYS A 167 15.50 -32.36 0.12
C LYS A 167 16.40 -33.06 -0.87
N PHE A 168 17.46 -32.37 -1.27
CA PHE A 168 18.47 -32.90 -2.16
C PHE A 168 19.73 -33.26 -1.40
N LYS A 169 20.38 -34.35 -1.82
CA LYS A 169 21.75 -34.69 -1.44
C LYS A 169 22.47 -35.14 -2.71
N ASP A 170 23.66 -34.62 -2.93
CA ASP A 170 24.47 -34.90 -4.13
C ASP A 170 23.70 -34.67 -5.44
N GLY A 171 22.87 -33.62 -5.49
CA GLY A 171 22.09 -33.22 -6.67
C GLY A 171 20.86 -34.08 -6.96
N ARG A 172 20.53 -35.08 -6.12
CA ARG A 172 19.37 -35.97 -6.28
C ARG A 172 18.36 -35.79 -5.15
N VAL A 173 17.07 -35.95 -5.44
CA VAL A 173 16.01 -35.97 -4.42
C VAL A 173 16.24 -37.15 -3.50
N ILE A 174 16.41 -36.90 -2.21
CA ILE A 174 16.53 -37.95 -1.19
C ILE A 174 15.32 -38.07 -0.28
N ASN A 175 14.59 -36.97 -0.07
CA ASN A 175 13.42 -36.95 0.81
C ASN A 175 12.54 -35.75 0.46
N PHE A 176 11.29 -35.77 0.93
CA PHE A 176 10.40 -34.62 0.82
C PHE A 176 10.20 -33.99 2.20
N SER A 177 10.28 -32.67 2.26
CA SER A 177 9.76 -31.90 3.38
C SER A 177 8.25 -31.78 3.18
N PRO A 178 7.41 -32.29 4.11
CA PRO A 178 5.97 -32.15 4.00
C PRO A 178 5.58 -30.68 4.07
N GLU A 179 4.53 -30.33 3.32
CA GLU A 179 3.95 -29.01 3.37
C GLU A 179 3.37 -28.69 4.76
N LYS A 180 3.30 -27.40 5.10
CA LYS A 180 2.62 -26.92 6.31
C LYS A 180 1.67 -25.80 5.94
N ASN A 181 0.45 -25.89 6.43
CA ASN A 181 -0.51 -24.80 6.30
C ASN A 181 0.01 -23.55 7.01
N GLY A 182 -0.29 -22.40 6.43
CA GLY A 182 -0.11 -21.10 7.04
C GLY A 182 -1.36 -20.68 7.81
N LEU A 183 -1.24 -19.57 8.52
CA LEU A 183 -2.31 -18.98 9.29
C LEU A 183 -2.34 -17.47 9.06
N GLN A 184 -3.53 -16.94 8.79
CA GLN A 184 -3.75 -15.51 8.58
C GLN A 184 -4.95 -15.01 9.37
N ILE A 185 -4.92 -13.78 9.87
CA ILE A 185 -6.06 -13.13 10.53
C ILE A 185 -7.15 -12.82 9.50
N ASP A 186 -8.40 -13.18 9.81
CA ASP A 186 -9.57 -12.86 8.99
C ASP A 186 -9.97 -11.39 9.19
N LYS A 187 -9.29 -10.49 8.46
CA LYS A 187 -9.55 -9.04 8.51
C LYS A 187 -10.98 -8.68 8.12
N ILE A 188 -11.55 -9.39 7.15
CA ILE A 188 -12.90 -9.10 6.63
C ILE A 188 -13.92 -9.36 7.74
N ARG A 189 -13.77 -10.49 8.44
CA ARG A 189 -14.63 -10.80 9.59
C ARG A 189 -14.40 -9.85 10.75
N PHE A 190 -13.15 -9.49 11.05
CA PHE A 190 -12.84 -8.52 12.10
C PHE A 190 -13.61 -7.20 11.93
N TRP A 191 -13.51 -6.58 10.74
CA TRP A 191 -14.16 -5.29 10.50
C TRP A 191 -15.68 -5.37 10.54
N ARG A 192 -16.24 -6.48 10.06
CA ARG A 192 -17.69 -6.74 10.11
C ARG A 192 -18.20 -6.85 11.55
N GLU A 193 -17.47 -7.55 12.42
CA GLU A 193 -17.84 -7.66 13.84
C GLU A 193 -17.73 -6.30 14.56
N ILE A 194 -16.69 -5.51 14.26
CA ILE A 194 -16.53 -4.16 14.79
C ILE A 194 -17.70 -3.26 14.39
N GLU A 195 -18.05 -3.23 13.11
CA GLU A 195 -19.16 -2.42 12.61
C GLU A 195 -20.48 -2.83 13.27
N LYS A 196 -20.71 -4.14 13.42
CA LYS A 196 -21.88 -4.69 14.09
C LYS A 196 -21.94 -4.30 15.57
N ILE A 197 -20.83 -4.35 16.29
CA ILE A 197 -20.78 -3.97 17.71
C ILE A 197 -21.01 -2.46 17.86
N ILE A 198 -20.27 -1.64 17.12
CA ILE A 198 -20.32 -0.18 17.22
C ILE A 198 -21.73 0.33 16.87
N SER A 199 -22.37 -0.22 15.83
CA SER A 199 -23.73 0.18 15.44
C SER A 199 -24.81 -0.19 16.47
N ASN A 200 -24.56 -1.19 17.32
CA ASN A 200 -25.52 -1.69 18.31
C ASN A 200 -25.18 -1.31 19.75
N LEU A 201 -24.23 -0.39 19.99
CA LEU A 201 -23.86 0.03 21.34
C LEU A 201 -25.05 0.62 22.10
N LYS A 202 -25.31 0.07 23.30
CA LYS A 202 -26.36 0.49 24.22
C LYS A 202 -25.77 0.95 25.54
N GLN A 203 -26.51 1.79 26.24
CA GLN A 203 -26.09 2.32 27.54
C GLN A 203 -25.90 1.24 28.61
N ASP A 204 -26.64 0.14 28.51
CA ASP A 204 -26.62 -0.97 29.48
C ASP A 204 -25.51 -2.01 29.20
N GLU A 205 -24.82 -1.93 28.06
CA GLU A 205 -23.83 -2.91 27.61
C GLU A 205 -22.47 -2.24 27.34
N LEU A 206 -21.77 -1.89 28.42
CA LEU A 206 -20.49 -1.17 28.34
C LEU A 206 -19.31 -2.06 27.94
N ASN A 207 -19.40 -3.38 28.09
CA ASN A 207 -18.29 -4.29 27.84
C ASN A 207 -18.63 -5.17 26.64
N GLN A 208 -17.86 -5.01 25.57
CA GLN A 208 -18.04 -5.71 24.31
C GLN A 208 -16.86 -6.66 24.08
N VAL A 209 -17.10 -7.77 23.41
CA VAL A 209 -16.07 -8.77 23.14
C VAL A 209 -16.00 -9.03 21.64
N VAL A 210 -14.78 -8.96 21.09
CA VAL A 210 -14.48 -9.29 19.70
C VAL A 210 -13.54 -10.48 19.68
N VAL A 211 -13.98 -11.58 19.06
CA VAL A 211 -13.14 -12.75 18.86
C VAL A 211 -12.41 -12.62 17.52
N LEU A 212 -11.08 -12.59 17.56
CA LEU A 212 -10.24 -12.64 16.37
C LEU A 212 -10.26 -14.05 15.81
N HIS A 213 -10.57 -14.15 14.52
CA HIS A 213 -10.58 -15.41 13.79
C HIS A 213 -9.41 -15.46 12.81
N THR A 214 -8.95 -16.67 12.53
CA THR A 214 -7.93 -16.93 11.53
C THR A 214 -8.48 -17.79 10.40
N ILE A 215 -7.92 -17.61 9.22
CA ILE A 215 -8.08 -18.49 8.07
C ILE A 215 -6.80 -19.29 7.87
N VAL A 216 -6.96 -20.55 7.47
CA VAL A 216 -5.85 -21.44 7.15
C VAL A 216 -5.45 -21.18 5.70
N ILE A 217 -4.19 -20.78 5.48
CA ILE A 217 -3.64 -20.66 4.13
C ILE A 217 -3.08 -22.02 3.73
N GLN A 218 -3.57 -22.58 2.64
CA GLN A 218 -3.00 -23.81 2.10
C GLN A 218 -1.71 -23.51 1.33
N PRO A 219 -0.71 -24.39 1.44
CA PRO A 219 0.50 -24.30 0.64
C PRO A 219 0.17 -24.49 -0.84
N GLU A 220 0.85 -23.74 -1.71
CA GLU A 220 0.66 -23.81 -3.15
C GLU A 220 1.14 -25.16 -3.72
N ILE A 221 2.14 -25.75 -3.07
CA ILE A 221 2.75 -27.02 -3.46
C ILE A 221 2.55 -28.05 -2.35
N THR A 222 1.83 -29.12 -2.68
CA THR A 222 1.60 -30.26 -1.79
C THR A 222 2.38 -31.48 -2.24
N LEU A 223 2.72 -32.39 -1.31
CA LEU A 223 3.34 -33.69 -1.63
C LEU A 223 2.57 -34.47 -2.71
N LYS A 224 1.23 -34.37 -2.73
CA LYS A 224 0.38 -35.05 -3.71
C LYS A 224 0.60 -34.55 -5.15
N GLN A 225 0.92 -33.27 -5.31
CA GLN A 225 1.16 -32.66 -6.62
C GLN A 225 2.60 -32.86 -7.10
N ILE A 226 3.55 -33.07 -6.18
CA ILE A 226 4.98 -33.14 -6.47
C ILE A 226 5.33 -34.19 -7.53
N ASN A 227 4.75 -35.39 -7.47
CA ASN A 227 5.00 -36.44 -8.47
C ASN A 227 4.53 -36.05 -9.88
N LYS A 228 3.55 -35.14 -9.99
CA LYS A 228 3.05 -34.66 -11.29
C LYS A 228 3.99 -33.65 -11.95
N PHE A 229 4.90 -33.03 -11.20
CA PHE A 229 5.80 -32.00 -11.71
C PHE A 229 7.04 -32.54 -12.42
N GLY A 230 7.35 -33.83 -12.24
CA GLY A 230 8.47 -34.47 -12.95
C GLY A 230 9.87 -34.03 -12.50
N ILE A 231 9.99 -33.35 -11.36
CA ILE A 231 11.27 -32.87 -10.82
C ILE A 231 12.05 -34.03 -10.19
N ARG A 232 13.31 -34.24 -10.60
CA ARG A 232 14.13 -35.40 -10.23
C ARG A 232 15.53 -35.04 -9.72
N GLU A 233 16.12 -33.97 -10.26
CA GLU A 233 17.53 -33.67 -10.04
C GLU A 233 17.84 -32.18 -10.24
N LEU A 234 19.02 -31.75 -9.76
CA LEU A 234 19.58 -30.45 -10.07
C LEU A 234 19.94 -30.39 -11.56
N ILE A 235 19.37 -29.43 -12.29
CA ILE A 235 19.64 -29.21 -13.71
C ILE A 235 20.65 -28.08 -13.93
N ALA A 236 20.66 -27.07 -13.06
CA ALA A 236 21.61 -25.97 -13.13
C ALA A 236 21.69 -25.17 -11.82
N GLU A 237 22.74 -24.37 -11.70
CA GLU A 237 22.87 -23.36 -10.67
C GLU A 237 23.43 -22.05 -11.23
N GLY A 238 23.06 -20.93 -10.61
CA GLY A 238 23.61 -19.60 -10.88
C GLY A 238 24.07 -18.98 -9.57
N LYS A 239 25.19 -18.28 -9.60
CA LYS A 239 25.83 -17.68 -8.41
C LYS A 239 26.20 -16.23 -8.65
N SER A 240 26.11 -15.43 -7.60
CA SER A 240 26.63 -14.06 -7.59
C SER A 240 27.15 -13.69 -6.20
N ASN A 241 28.37 -13.18 -6.14
CA ASN A 241 28.97 -12.64 -4.93
C ASN A 241 28.51 -11.18 -4.71
N TYR A 242 28.18 -10.82 -3.47
CA TYR A 242 27.78 -9.46 -3.09
C TYR A 242 28.69 -8.83 -2.03
N THR A 243 29.93 -9.31 -1.89
CA THR A 243 30.96 -8.71 -1.03
C THR A 243 31.06 -7.21 -1.33
N HIS A 244 31.19 -6.40 -0.26
CA HIS A 244 31.17 -4.93 -0.26
C HIS A 244 29.78 -4.28 -0.41
N SER A 245 28.69 -5.06 -0.41
CA SER A 245 27.34 -4.50 -0.33
C SER A 245 27.05 -3.91 1.04
N ILE A 246 26.39 -2.75 1.06
CA ILE A 246 25.91 -2.14 2.31
C ILE A 246 24.75 -2.94 2.93
N PRO A 247 24.53 -2.86 4.26
CA PRO A 247 23.53 -3.66 4.97
C PRO A 247 22.11 -3.57 4.40
N GLU A 248 21.64 -2.38 4.00
CA GLU A 248 20.31 -2.18 3.42
C GLU A 248 20.16 -2.91 2.09
N ARG A 249 21.23 -2.94 1.28
CA ARG A 249 21.28 -3.68 0.02
C ARG A 249 21.21 -5.19 0.24
N ILE A 250 21.96 -5.69 1.23
CA ILE A 250 21.94 -7.11 1.61
C ILE A 250 20.55 -7.51 2.13
N TYR A 251 19.91 -6.63 2.91
CA TYR A 251 18.54 -6.85 3.38
C TYR A 251 17.55 -6.96 2.21
N ASN A 252 17.56 -6.00 1.28
CA ASN A 252 16.69 -6.00 0.10
C ASN A 252 16.95 -7.19 -0.82
N LEU A 253 18.22 -7.54 -1.04
CA LEU A 253 18.62 -8.73 -1.80
C LEU A 253 18.04 -9.99 -1.15
N SER A 254 18.17 -10.13 0.17
CA SER A 254 17.65 -11.28 0.91
C SER A 254 16.12 -11.36 0.81
N LEU A 255 15.43 -10.23 0.98
CA LEU A 255 13.98 -10.13 0.90
C LEU A 255 13.47 -10.50 -0.50
N ALA A 256 14.09 -9.94 -1.55
CA ALA A 256 13.73 -10.25 -2.92
C ALA A 256 14.02 -11.71 -3.26
N ALA A 257 15.20 -12.22 -2.91
CA ALA A 257 15.60 -13.58 -3.21
C ALA A 257 14.66 -14.63 -2.58
N TYR A 258 14.18 -14.38 -1.35
CA TYR A 258 13.23 -15.26 -0.67
C TYR A 258 11.92 -15.46 -1.45
N LYS A 259 11.47 -14.46 -2.22
CA LYS A 259 10.25 -14.56 -3.03
C LYS A 259 10.34 -15.58 -4.18
N PHE A 260 11.56 -15.99 -4.54
CA PHE A 260 11.78 -16.97 -5.59
C PHE A 260 11.95 -18.40 -5.03
N ASP A 261 12.15 -18.56 -3.72
CA ASP A 261 12.32 -19.88 -3.12
C ASP A 261 11.01 -20.66 -3.17
N GLY A 262 11.03 -21.85 -3.77
CA GLY A 262 9.83 -22.66 -3.96
C GLY A 262 9.04 -22.37 -5.24
N VAL A 263 9.48 -21.42 -6.08
CA VAL A 263 8.75 -21.09 -7.31
C VAL A 263 8.83 -22.23 -8.33
N LEU A 264 7.67 -22.59 -8.88
CA LEU A 264 7.53 -23.58 -9.95
C LEU A 264 7.29 -22.91 -11.31
N ILE A 265 8.10 -23.28 -12.28
CA ILE A 265 7.97 -22.84 -13.67
C ILE A 265 7.46 -24.01 -14.50
N PRO A 266 6.21 -24.00 -14.99
CA PRO A 266 5.67 -25.07 -15.82
C PRO A 266 6.42 -25.22 -17.14
N THR A 267 6.42 -26.43 -17.68
CA THR A 267 6.94 -26.69 -19.03
C THR A 267 6.22 -25.84 -20.08
N ASN A 268 6.99 -25.31 -21.02
CA ASN A 268 6.59 -24.42 -22.11
C ASN A 268 5.96 -23.09 -21.66
N LYS A 269 6.23 -22.64 -20.43
CA LYS A 269 5.80 -21.32 -19.93
C LYS A 269 6.96 -20.36 -19.80
N ILE A 270 6.65 -19.08 -20.02
CA ILE A 270 7.56 -17.97 -19.81
C ILE A 270 7.52 -17.61 -18.32
N PHE A 271 8.69 -17.56 -17.72
CA PHE A 271 8.93 -16.97 -16.42
C PHE A 271 9.19 -15.48 -16.55
N SER A 272 8.71 -14.69 -15.59
CA SER A 272 8.87 -13.25 -15.50
C SER A 272 9.39 -12.89 -14.10
N PHE A 273 10.53 -12.18 -14.05
CA PHE A 273 11.11 -11.75 -12.79
C PHE A 273 10.21 -10.75 -12.07
N ASN A 274 9.72 -9.74 -12.80
CA ASN A 274 8.87 -8.70 -12.22
C ASN A 274 7.54 -9.25 -11.68
N ASP A 275 6.92 -10.22 -12.37
CA ASP A 275 5.68 -10.84 -11.90
C ASP A 275 5.90 -11.64 -10.60
N THR A 276 7.08 -12.25 -10.45
CA THR A 276 7.42 -13.09 -9.29
C THR A 276 7.84 -12.26 -8.09
N VAL A 277 8.69 -11.24 -8.28
CA VAL A 277 9.16 -10.38 -7.18
C VAL A 277 8.04 -9.46 -6.65
N GLY A 278 7.08 -9.12 -7.51
CA GLY A 278 5.98 -8.21 -7.19
C GLY A 278 6.42 -6.76 -6.98
N ASP A 279 5.61 -5.98 -6.26
CA ASP A 279 5.93 -4.59 -5.96
C ASP A 279 7.20 -4.47 -5.10
N ILE A 280 8.04 -3.48 -5.42
CA ILE A 280 9.31 -3.18 -4.75
C ILE A 280 9.19 -1.78 -4.16
N SER A 281 8.76 -1.73 -2.90
CA SER A 281 8.46 -0.49 -2.20
C SER A 281 8.65 -0.64 -0.69
N SER A 282 8.71 0.48 0.01
CA SER A 282 8.65 0.52 1.47
C SER A 282 7.40 -0.19 2.03
N LEU A 283 6.27 -0.16 1.32
CA LEU A 283 5.03 -0.86 1.70
C LEU A 283 5.16 -2.39 1.64
N THR A 284 6.03 -2.89 0.76
CA THR A 284 6.34 -4.33 0.62
C THR A 284 7.58 -4.74 1.41
N GLY A 285 8.07 -3.87 2.30
CA GLY A 285 9.13 -4.15 3.25
C GLY A 285 10.54 -3.80 2.76
N TYR A 286 10.71 -3.27 1.55
CA TYR A 286 12.02 -2.89 1.05
C TYR A 286 12.54 -1.62 1.75
N LYS A 287 13.85 -1.59 1.99
CA LYS A 287 14.54 -0.44 2.57
C LYS A 287 15.07 0.49 1.48
N PRO A 288 15.14 1.81 1.74
CA PRO A 288 15.85 2.73 0.88
C PRO A 288 17.32 2.33 0.77
N ALA A 289 17.79 2.18 -0.46
CA ALA A 289 19.19 1.96 -0.80
C ALA A 289 19.51 2.70 -2.10
N TYR A 290 20.79 2.88 -2.42
CA TYR A 290 21.15 3.52 -3.68
C TYR A 290 20.72 2.65 -4.87
N ILE A 291 19.95 3.24 -5.77
CA ILE A 291 19.48 2.68 -7.03
C ILE A 291 19.97 3.54 -8.19
N ILE A 292 20.04 2.94 -9.38
CA ILE A 292 20.36 3.66 -10.60
C ILE A 292 19.04 4.00 -11.29
N LYS A 293 18.75 5.29 -11.46
CA LYS A 293 17.54 5.77 -12.13
C LYS A 293 17.88 6.91 -13.07
N GLN A 294 17.46 6.80 -14.33
CA GLN A 294 17.65 7.83 -15.36
C GLN A 294 19.11 8.36 -15.45
N GLY A 295 20.09 7.46 -15.35
CA GLY A 295 21.49 7.84 -15.45
C GLY A 295 22.08 8.49 -14.20
N LYS A 296 21.44 8.36 -13.04
CA LYS A 296 21.94 8.87 -11.74
C LYS A 296 21.79 7.84 -10.64
N THR A 297 22.71 7.85 -9.68
CA THR A 297 22.59 7.12 -8.42
C THR A 297 21.76 7.95 -7.44
N VAL A 298 20.59 7.44 -7.06
CA VAL A 298 19.65 8.10 -6.15
C VAL A 298 19.23 7.12 -5.06
N LEU A 299 18.81 7.62 -3.90
CA LEU A 299 18.15 6.76 -2.92
C LEU A 299 16.77 6.36 -3.44
N GLY A 300 16.47 5.07 -3.38
CA GLY A 300 15.17 4.53 -3.73
C GLY A 300 14.94 3.16 -3.09
N ASP A 301 13.72 2.68 -3.14
CA ASP A 301 13.37 1.40 -2.54
C ASP A 301 13.96 0.24 -3.37
N GLY A 302 14.48 -0.78 -2.68
CA GLY A 302 14.88 -2.03 -3.32
C GLY A 302 16.26 -2.06 -3.99
N GLY A 303 17.16 -1.14 -3.66
CA GLY A 303 18.57 -1.29 -4.06
C GLY A 303 19.12 -2.65 -3.62
N GLY A 304 19.63 -3.44 -4.57
CA GLY A 304 20.04 -4.84 -4.39
C GLY A 304 19.25 -5.86 -5.21
N VAL A 305 18.02 -5.55 -5.62
CA VAL A 305 17.13 -6.49 -6.35
C VAL A 305 17.71 -6.93 -7.70
N CYS A 306 18.39 -6.04 -8.43
CA CYS A 306 19.04 -6.38 -9.71
C CYS A 306 20.10 -7.49 -9.58
N GLN A 307 20.67 -7.68 -8.40
CA GLN A 307 21.57 -8.81 -8.17
C GLN A 307 20.84 -10.13 -8.23
N VAL A 308 19.64 -10.21 -7.63
CA VAL A 308 18.80 -11.41 -7.66
C VAL A 308 18.46 -11.79 -9.11
N SER A 309 18.08 -10.79 -9.93
CA SER A 309 17.88 -10.98 -11.38
C SER A 309 19.14 -11.48 -12.08
N THR A 310 20.31 -10.91 -11.76
CA THR A 310 21.59 -11.35 -12.32
C THR A 310 21.93 -12.79 -11.95
N THR A 311 21.74 -13.21 -10.70
CA THR A 311 21.95 -14.60 -10.26
C THR A 311 20.99 -15.55 -10.97
N LEU A 312 19.72 -15.17 -11.08
CA LEU A 312 18.69 -15.96 -11.75
C LEU A 312 18.97 -16.11 -13.25
N PHE A 313 19.42 -15.04 -13.91
CA PHE A 313 19.85 -15.07 -15.31
C PHE A 313 20.99 -16.06 -15.54
N ARG A 314 22.00 -16.07 -14.65
CA ARG A 314 23.11 -17.03 -14.72
C ARG A 314 22.61 -18.48 -14.55
N ALA A 315 21.66 -18.72 -13.65
CA ALA A 315 21.04 -20.04 -13.50
C ALA A 315 20.28 -20.47 -14.77
N ALA A 316 19.53 -19.55 -15.39
CA ALA A 316 18.80 -19.80 -16.63
C ALA A 316 19.72 -20.09 -17.83
N LEU A 317 20.83 -19.35 -17.97
CA LEU A 317 21.86 -19.64 -18.97
C LEU A 317 22.43 -21.05 -18.77
N ASN A 318 22.86 -21.36 -17.55
CA ASN A 318 23.45 -22.66 -17.21
C ASN A 318 22.46 -23.83 -17.37
N ALA A 319 21.15 -23.57 -17.27
CA ALA A 319 20.08 -24.53 -17.54
C ALA A 319 19.74 -24.73 -19.02
N GLY A 320 20.37 -24.00 -19.94
CA GLY A 320 20.06 -24.13 -21.37
C GLY A 320 18.72 -23.50 -21.76
N LEU A 321 18.20 -22.55 -20.98
CA LEU A 321 16.87 -21.97 -21.20
C LEU A 321 16.90 -20.82 -22.22
N PRO A 322 15.90 -20.75 -23.13
CA PRO A 322 15.70 -19.58 -23.98
C PRO A 322 15.45 -18.33 -23.15
N ILE A 323 16.30 -17.32 -23.33
CA ILE A 323 16.15 -16.01 -22.70
C ILE A 323 15.30 -15.14 -23.63
N ASN A 324 14.08 -14.82 -23.20
CA ASN A 324 13.12 -14.03 -23.97
C ASN A 324 13.39 -12.53 -23.83
N GLU A 325 13.82 -12.09 -22.65
CA GLU A 325 14.13 -10.68 -22.37
C GLU A 325 15.29 -10.62 -21.39
N ARG A 326 16.32 -9.84 -21.73
CA ARG A 326 17.43 -9.50 -20.83
C ARG A 326 17.98 -8.14 -21.21
N HIS A 327 18.21 -7.31 -20.20
CA HIS A 327 18.85 -6.00 -20.34
C HIS A 327 20.12 -5.95 -19.49
N ALA A 328 21.19 -5.40 -20.03
CA ALA A 328 22.40 -5.11 -19.26
C ALA A 328 22.21 -3.85 -18.42
N HIS A 329 22.98 -3.69 -17.35
CA HIS A 329 23.11 -2.41 -16.67
C HIS A 329 23.77 -1.37 -17.61
N ALA A 330 23.48 -0.09 -17.36
CA ALA A 330 24.01 1.01 -18.17
C ALA A 330 25.53 1.19 -18.02
N TYR A 331 26.13 0.73 -16.93
CA TYR A 331 27.57 0.77 -16.66
C TYR A 331 28.01 -0.50 -15.92
N ARG A 332 29.32 -0.73 -15.87
CA ARG A 332 29.90 -1.89 -15.18
C ARG A 332 29.80 -1.74 -13.67
N VAL A 333 29.03 -2.61 -13.04
CA VAL A 333 28.87 -2.65 -11.60
C VAL A 333 29.87 -3.66 -11.04
N SER A 334 30.86 -3.15 -10.30
CA SER A 334 32.05 -3.91 -9.87
C SER A 334 31.74 -5.24 -9.19
N TYR A 335 30.77 -5.26 -8.28
CA TYR A 335 30.48 -6.47 -7.50
C TYR A 335 29.83 -7.60 -8.31
N TYR A 336 29.23 -7.35 -9.49
CA TYR A 336 28.80 -8.43 -10.39
C TYR A 336 29.98 -9.13 -11.08
N GLU A 337 31.14 -8.51 -11.04
CA GLU A 337 32.37 -9.02 -11.64
C GLU A 337 33.32 -9.63 -10.59
N ASN A 338 32.92 -9.65 -9.32
CA ASN A 338 33.65 -10.36 -8.26
C ASN A 338 33.81 -11.86 -8.59
N ASP A 339 32.82 -12.44 -9.25
CA ASP A 339 32.73 -13.87 -9.53
C ASP A 339 32.27 -14.18 -10.97
N GLY A 340 32.29 -13.18 -11.86
CA GLY A 340 31.82 -13.31 -13.23
C GLY A 340 32.50 -12.34 -14.19
N GLN A 341 32.39 -12.60 -15.48
CA GLN A 341 32.88 -11.67 -16.50
C GLN A 341 31.83 -10.57 -16.79
N PRO A 342 32.27 -9.39 -17.25
CA PRO A 342 31.37 -8.38 -17.81
C PRO A 342 30.44 -9.00 -18.86
N GLY A 343 29.14 -8.69 -18.84
CA GLY A 343 28.16 -9.22 -19.79
C GLY A 343 27.14 -10.19 -19.20
N PHE A 344 27.44 -10.82 -18.06
CA PHE A 344 26.56 -11.80 -17.42
C PHE A 344 25.62 -11.20 -16.35
N ASP A 345 25.27 -9.93 -16.51
CA ASP A 345 24.34 -9.20 -15.65
C ASP A 345 22.96 -9.05 -16.30
N ALA A 346 21.91 -8.97 -15.48
CA ALA A 346 20.55 -8.71 -15.92
C ALA A 346 19.88 -7.68 -15.00
N THR A 347 19.62 -6.49 -15.52
CA THR A 347 18.95 -5.42 -14.77
C THR A 347 17.43 -5.55 -14.89
N VAL A 348 16.72 -5.05 -13.88
CA VAL A 348 15.25 -5.05 -13.80
C VAL A 348 14.77 -3.73 -13.22
N PHE A 349 13.67 -3.22 -13.77
CA PHE A 349 13.01 -2.00 -13.31
C PHE A 349 11.53 -2.09 -13.68
N ALA A 350 10.72 -2.58 -12.74
CA ALA A 350 9.30 -2.81 -12.97
C ALA A 350 8.56 -1.50 -13.27
N PRO A 351 7.57 -1.51 -14.17
CA PRO A 351 7.16 -2.63 -15.03
C PRO A 351 7.90 -2.67 -16.39
N THR A 352 8.84 -1.75 -16.64
CA THR A 352 9.37 -1.49 -17.99
C THR A 352 10.55 -2.34 -18.43
N VAL A 353 11.34 -2.86 -17.49
CA VAL A 353 12.56 -3.64 -17.74
C VAL A 353 12.49 -4.92 -16.94
N ASP A 354 12.56 -6.07 -17.62
CA ASP A 354 12.35 -7.38 -17.01
C ASP A 354 13.42 -8.40 -17.43
N LEU A 355 13.49 -9.50 -16.68
CA LEU A 355 14.18 -10.73 -17.06
C LEU A 355 13.12 -11.79 -17.32
N LYS A 356 13.05 -12.27 -18.58
CA LYS A 356 12.12 -13.33 -18.98
C LYS A 356 12.86 -14.47 -19.64
N PHE A 357 12.49 -15.69 -19.30
CA PHE A 357 13.01 -16.90 -19.94
C PHE A 357 11.94 -18.00 -20.00
N THR A 358 12.05 -18.91 -20.95
CA THR A 358 11.08 -19.98 -21.15
C THR A 358 11.59 -21.27 -20.52
N ASN A 359 10.78 -21.94 -19.70
CA ASN A 359 11.07 -23.32 -19.34
C ASN A 359 10.70 -24.25 -20.50
N ASN A 360 11.66 -24.61 -21.35
CA ASN A 360 11.48 -25.61 -22.40
C ASN A 360 12.08 -26.99 -22.01
N THR A 361 12.23 -27.28 -20.72
CA THR A 361 12.70 -28.59 -20.22
C THR A 361 11.54 -29.60 -20.16
N PRO A 362 11.81 -30.92 -20.07
CA PRO A 362 10.75 -31.94 -20.07
C PRO A 362 9.80 -31.91 -18.87
N ALA A 363 10.14 -31.14 -17.83
CA ALA A 363 9.42 -31.10 -16.56
C ALA A 363 9.28 -29.66 -16.05
N TYR A 364 8.60 -29.51 -14.92
CA TYR A 364 8.62 -28.24 -14.20
C TYR A 364 10.03 -27.96 -13.70
N ILE A 365 10.35 -26.67 -13.56
CA ILE A 365 11.54 -26.22 -12.83
C ILE A 365 11.10 -25.71 -11.47
N LEU A 366 11.68 -26.26 -10.41
CA LEU A 366 11.62 -25.69 -9.07
C LEU A 366 12.86 -24.82 -8.84
N ILE A 367 12.64 -23.59 -8.41
CA ILE A 367 13.68 -22.71 -7.91
C ILE A 367 13.87 -22.96 -6.41
N GLN A 368 15.12 -23.19 -6.01
CA GLN A 368 15.54 -23.06 -4.61
C GLN A 368 16.61 -21.99 -4.49
N VAL A 369 16.56 -21.23 -3.41
CA VAL A 369 17.44 -20.09 -3.17
C VAL A 369 18.27 -20.34 -1.93
N GLU A 370 19.59 -20.23 -2.07
CA GLU A 370 20.54 -20.27 -0.96
C GLU A 370 21.23 -18.91 -0.86
N ASN A 371 21.10 -18.27 0.30
CA ASN A 371 21.71 -16.98 0.59
C ASN A 371 22.70 -17.14 1.75
N ASP A 372 23.96 -17.39 1.42
CA ASP A 372 25.06 -17.54 2.36
C ASP A 372 25.58 -16.16 2.77
N LYS A 373 25.10 -15.68 3.92
CA LYS A 373 25.45 -14.36 4.45
C LYS A 373 26.87 -14.29 5.00
N ASP A 374 27.45 -15.43 5.40
CA ASP A 374 28.80 -15.46 5.95
C ASP A 374 29.84 -15.30 4.83
N ASN A 375 29.57 -15.90 3.66
CA ASN A 375 30.44 -15.81 2.48
C ASN A 375 30.00 -14.77 1.43
N ASN A 376 28.92 -14.03 1.71
CA ASN A 376 28.32 -13.06 0.80
C ASN A 376 27.97 -13.63 -0.59
N LEU A 377 27.37 -14.82 -0.63
CA LEU A 377 27.10 -15.55 -1.86
C LEU A 377 25.61 -15.88 -1.99
N LEU A 378 25.00 -15.40 -3.09
CA LEU A 378 23.64 -15.78 -3.48
C LEU A 378 23.70 -16.86 -4.55
N THR A 379 22.95 -17.94 -4.34
CA THR A 379 22.86 -19.08 -5.27
C THR A 379 21.40 -19.37 -5.60
N PHE A 380 21.10 -19.48 -6.89
CA PHE A 380 19.84 -20.02 -7.41
C PHE A 380 20.09 -21.42 -7.93
N LYS A 381 19.33 -22.40 -7.44
CA LYS A 381 19.38 -23.79 -7.89
C LYS A 381 18.10 -24.13 -8.61
N PHE A 382 18.23 -24.63 -9.84
CA PHE A 382 17.11 -25.10 -10.65
C PHE A 382 17.05 -26.61 -10.58
N TYR A 383 15.92 -27.11 -10.11
CA TYR A 383 15.63 -28.54 -10.04
C TYR A 383 14.55 -28.90 -11.05
N GLY A 384 14.74 -29.98 -11.79
CA GLY A 384 13.84 -30.41 -12.85
C GLY A 384 14.19 -31.81 -13.32
N GLN A 385 14.01 -32.06 -14.61
CA GLN A 385 14.44 -33.28 -15.28
C GLN A 385 15.46 -32.92 -16.36
N LYS A 386 16.66 -33.52 -16.35
CA LYS A 386 17.61 -33.33 -17.45
C LYS A 386 17.10 -34.00 -18.72
N ASP A 387 17.36 -33.35 -19.84
CA ASP A 387 17.34 -33.94 -21.16
C ASP A 387 18.78 -34.00 -21.71
N ASP A 388 18.92 -34.16 -23.02
CA ASP A 388 20.20 -34.28 -23.70
C ASP A 388 20.80 -32.94 -24.13
N ARG A 389 20.32 -31.82 -23.54
CA ARG A 389 20.87 -30.49 -23.83
C ARG A 389 22.25 -30.31 -23.21
N HIS A 390 23.11 -29.62 -23.95
CA HIS A 390 24.42 -29.17 -23.51
C HIS A 390 24.58 -27.69 -23.80
N VAL A 391 25.04 -26.94 -22.80
CA VAL A 391 25.26 -25.50 -22.89
C VAL A 391 26.72 -25.23 -23.25
N ILE A 392 26.93 -24.38 -24.25
CA ILE A 392 28.25 -23.88 -24.65
C ILE A 392 28.18 -22.35 -24.61
N ILE A 393 28.98 -21.74 -23.74
CA ILE A 393 29.11 -20.29 -23.63
C ILE A 393 30.52 -19.92 -24.07
N SER A 394 30.65 -19.06 -25.08
CA SER A 394 31.97 -18.59 -25.49
C SER A 394 32.61 -17.69 -24.44
N PRO A 395 33.95 -17.55 -24.43
CA PRO A 395 34.59 -16.46 -23.69
C PRO A 395 33.99 -15.10 -24.10
N VAL A 396 33.90 -14.17 -23.13
CA VAL A 396 33.44 -12.81 -23.41
C VAL A 396 34.51 -12.06 -24.20
N SER A 397 34.11 -11.44 -25.31
CA SER A 397 34.92 -10.45 -26.00
C SER A 397 34.59 -9.05 -25.48
N ILE A 398 35.58 -8.34 -24.96
CA ILE A 398 35.46 -6.97 -24.44
C ILE A 398 36.17 -6.03 -25.42
N TYR A 399 35.50 -4.98 -25.86
CA TYR A 399 36.04 -4.03 -26.85
C TYR A 399 35.48 -2.62 -26.63
N ASN A 400 36.02 -1.63 -27.35
CA ASN A 400 35.64 -0.22 -27.22
C ASN A 400 35.70 0.27 -25.75
N ILE A 401 36.82 -0.02 -25.09
CA ILE A 401 37.04 0.34 -23.69
C ILE A 401 37.26 1.85 -23.61
N GLN A 402 36.57 2.51 -22.68
CA GLN A 402 36.64 3.95 -22.48
C GLN A 402 36.92 4.27 -21.00
N PRO A 403 37.79 5.24 -20.70
CA PRO A 403 38.07 5.64 -19.34
C PRO A 403 36.82 6.21 -18.66
N PRO A 404 36.71 6.11 -17.32
CA PRO A 404 35.66 6.76 -16.56
C PRO A 404 35.59 8.27 -16.86
N LEU A 405 34.38 8.82 -16.76
CA LEU A 405 34.18 10.26 -16.89
C LEU A 405 34.79 11.00 -15.67
N PRO A 406 35.21 12.27 -15.83
CA PRO A 406 35.68 13.09 -14.71
C PRO A 406 34.67 13.12 -13.56
N SER A 407 35.18 13.09 -12.33
CA SER A 407 34.35 13.13 -11.13
C SER A 407 33.54 14.42 -11.03
N GLU A 408 32.35 14.32 -10.43
CA GLU A 408 31.44 15.43 -10.23
C GLU A 408 31.21 15.69 -8.74
N ASN A 409 31.35 16.95 -8.32
CA ASN A 409 30.98 17.39 -6.98
C ASN A 409 29.57 17.98 -7.03
N GLN A 410 28.67 17.45 -6.22
CA GLN A 410 27.29 17.93 -6.07
C GLN A 410 27.10 18.52 -4.68
N ASN A 411 26.54 19.72 -4.61
CA ASN A 411 26.26 20.35 -3.32
C ASN A 411 25.10 19.63 -2.62
N ASP A 412 25.29 19.31 -1.34
CA ASP A 412 24.27 18.69 -0.48
C ASP A 412 23.94 19.65 0.68
N PRO A 413 22.68 20.15 0.77
CA PRO A 413 22.27 21.10 1.79
C PRO A 413 22.01 20.46 3.17
N ILE A 414 22.05 19.12 3.28
CA ILE A 414 21.83 18.35 4.50
C ILE A 414 23.17 17.99 5.15
N LEU A 415 24.20 17.70 4.35
CA LEU A 415 25.54 17.41 4.85
C LEU A 415 26.22 18.68 5.40
N LYS A 416 26.90 18.55 6.54
CA LYS A 416 27.66 19.65 7.15
C LYS A 416 28.84 20.09 6.28
N LYS A 417 29.15 21.39 6.30
CA LYS A 417 30.34 21.95 5.65
C LYS A 417 31.60 21.19 6.06
N GLY A 418 32.45 20.92 5.08
CA GLY A 418 33.68 20.13 5.24
C GLY A 418 33.48 18.61 5.15
N ILE A 419 32.24 18.11 5.14
CA ILE A 419 31.96 16.69 4.89
C ILE A 419 31.81 16.46 3.39
N VAL A 420 32.57 15.51 2.86
CA VAL A 420 32.44 15.00 1.48
C VAL A 420 32.06 13.52 1.55
N LYS A 421 30.99 13.14 0.85
CA LYS A 421 30.50 11.76 0.79
C LYS A 421 30.43 11.29 -0.65
N GLN A 422 31.22 10.28 -1.00
CA GLN A 422 31.09 9.63 -2.31
C GLN A 422 29.82 8.77 -2.35
N ILE A 423 28.99 8.98 -3.37
CA ILE A 423 27.75 8.21 -3.59
C ILE A 423 27.77 7.40 -4.89
N ASP A 424 28.75 7.66 -5.76
CA ASP A 424 28.93 6.92 -7.00
C ASP A 424 30.40 6.70 -7.31
N PHE A 425 30.71 5.57 -7.94
CA PHE A 425 32.08 5.11 -8.18
C PHE A 425 32.40 5.13 -9.66
N PRO A 426 33.64 5.52 -10.05
CA PRO A 426 34.00 5.58 -11.44
C PRO A 426 34.03 4.17 -12.04
N ALA A 427 33.43 4.01 -13.22
CA ALA A 427 33.42 2.73 -13.93
C ALA A 427 33.89 2.91 -15.37
N TRP A 428 34.72 1.99 -15.84
CA TRP A 428 35.16 1.95 -17.23
C TRP A 428 34.00 1.62 -18.15
N GLY A 429 33.88 2.36 -19.25
CA GLY A 429 32.98 2.00 -20.34
C GLY A 429 33.56 0.86 -21.15
N ALA A 430 32.70 -0.01 -21.67
CA ALA A 430 33.08 -1.10 -22.56
C ALA A 430 31.86 -1.69 -23.27
N LYS A 431 32.07 -2.28 -24.45
CA LYS A 431 31.11 -3.18 -25.08
C LYS A 431 31.55 -4.62 -24.85
N THR A 432 30.59 -5.50 -24.59
CA THR A 432 30.84 -6.92 -24.40
C THR A 432 29.94 -7.77 -25.28
N VAL A 433 30.46 -8.90 -25.73
CA VAL A 433 29.69 -9.89 -26.46
C VAL A 433 30.14 -11.30 -26.07
N PHE A 434 29.17 -12.20 -25.87
CA PHE A 434 29.42 -13.64 -25.80
C PHE A 434 28.35 -14.39 -26.59
N ASN A 435 28.72 -15.56 -27.08
CA ASN A 435 27.81 -16.47 -27.76
C ASN A 435 27.27 -17.50 -26.77
N TYR A 436 25.96 -17.69 -26.79
CA TYR A 436 25.24 -18.67 -26.00
C TYR A 436 24.61 -19.70 -26.93
N GLN A 437 25.05 -20.95 -26.79
CA GLN A 437 24.62 -22.05 -27.64
C GLN A 437 24.08 -23.20 -26.80
N VAL A 438 22.95 -23.77 -27.21
CA VAL A 438 22.37 -24.97 -26.61
C VAL A 438 22.27 -26.04 -27.69
N VAL A 439 22.97 -27.15 -27.48
CA VAL A 439 22.99 -28.29 -28.40
C VAL A 439 22.15 -29.42 -27.80
N ALA A 440 21.22 -29.98 -28.56
CA ALA A 440 20.39 -31.13 -28.16
C ALA A 440 20.24 -32.09 -29.35
N LYS A 441 20.26 -33.41 -29.13
CA LYS A 441 20.16 -34.44 -30.20
C LYS A 441 21.14 -34.28 -31.37
N LYS A 442 22.31 -33.67 -31.12
CA LYS A 442 23.34 -33.28 -32.12
C LYS A 442 22.98 -32.08 -33.01
N ASP A 443 21.84 -31.44 -32.78
CA ASP A 443 21.43 -30.20 -33.46
C ASP A 443 21.58 -28.98 -32.55
N ILE A 444 21.84 -27.84 -33.15
CA ILE A 444 21.91 -26.56 -32.44
C ILE A 444 20.48 -26.07 -32.21
N SER A 445 19.97 -26.26 -31.00
CA SER A 445 18.60 -25.83 -30.64
C SER A 445 18.50 -24.32 -30.40
N GLN A 446 19.59 -23.67 -29.96
CA GLN A 446 19.67 -22.24 -29.70
C GLN A 446 21.08 -21.73 -30.00
N ASN A 447 21.19 -20.54 -30.61
CA ASN A 447 22.46 -19.86 -30.87
C ASN A 447 22.23 -18.35 -30.83
N VAL A 448 22.51 -17.72 -29.70
CA VAL A 448 22.19 -16.30 -29.42
C VAL A 448 23.44 -15.57 -28.99
N LYS A 449 23.68 -14.38 -29.57
CA LYS A 449 24.72 -13.47 -29.08
C LYS A 449 24.12 -12.50 -28.08
N PHE A 450 24.70 -12.43 -26.89
CA PHE A 450 24.35 -11.43 -25.90
C PHE A 450 25.30 -10.26 -25.99
N TYR A 451 24.75 -9.07 -26.10
CA TYR A 451 25.49 -7.82 -26.16
C TYR A 451 25.24 -7.01 -24.89
N SER A 452 26.29 -6.40 -24.34
CA SER A 452 26.17 -5.33 -23.35
C SER A 452 26.92 -4.10 -23.81
N ASN A 453 26.34 -2.93 -23.56
CA ASN A 453 26.95 -1.64 -23.85
C ASN A 453 27.04 -0.81 -22.57
N TYR A 454 28.19 -0.88 -21.90
CA TYR A 454 28.45 -0.16 -20.67
C TYR A 454 29.04 1.22 -20.99
N GLN A 455 28.33 2.27 -20.59
CA GLN A 455 28.77 3.65 -20.65
C GLN A 455 29.90 3.88 -19.64
N PRO A 456 30.91 4.72 -19.95
CA PRO A 456 31.84 5.19 -18.95
C PRO A 456 31.08 6.00 -17.88
N TRP A 457 31.42 5.77 -16.61
CA TRP A 457 30.67 6.31 -15.49
C TRP A 457 31.55 7.19 -14.61
N ARG A 458 31.00 8.31 -14.13
CA ARG A 458 31.72 9.24 -13.26
C ARG A 458 31.58 8.86 -11.80
N ALA A 459 32.59 9.20 -11.01
CA ALA A 459 32.43 9.27 -9.56
C ALA A 459 31.57 10.51 -9.21
N VAL A 460 30.69 10.39 -8.21
CA VAL A 460 29.91 11.52 -7.70
C VAL A 460 30.17 11.69 -6.21
N PHE A 461 30.52 12.90 -5.82
CA PHE A 461 30.81 13.30 -4.44
C PHE A 461 29.79 14.35 -3.99
N LEU A 462 29.07 14.07 -2.92
CA LEU A 462 28.22 15.03 -2.22
C LEU A 462 29.08 15.89 -1.30
N VAL A 463 29.04 17.21 -1.46
CA VAL A 463 29.80 18.19 -0.69
C VAL A 463 28.85 18.98 0.21
N GLY A 464 29.04 18.89 1.52
CA GLY A 464 28.15 19.49 2.49
C GLY A 464 28.17 21.02 2.51
N GLN A 465 26.98 21.61 2.65
CA GLN A 465 26.74 23.05 2.72
C GLN A 465 26.02 23.49 4.00
N ALA A 466 25.56 22.56 4.84
CA ALA A 466 24.90 22.89 6.10
C ALA A 466 25.90 23.43 7.12
N ASP A 467 25.49 24.47 7.85
CA ASP A 467 26.30 25.11 8.89
C ASP A 467 26.45 24.24 10.16
#